data_AF-A0A950E0B2-F1
#
_entry.id   AF-A0A950E0B2-F1
#
_cell.length_a   1.000
_cell.length_b   1.000
_cell.length_c   1.000
_cell.angle_alpha   90.00
_cell.angle_beta   90.00
_cell.angle_gamma   90.00
#
_symmetry.space_group_name_H-M   'P 1'
#
loop_
_entity.id
_entity.type
_entity.pdbx_description
1 polymer ?
#
loop_
_entity_poly.entity_id
_entity_poly.type
_entity_poly.pdbx_seq_one_letter_code
_entity_poly.pdbx_strand_id
1 'polypeptide(L)'
;MRRAGLAVAVLLGFAGVVAAQQRPAPTPAQSVRGNFANIDAKLLEMAKDFPEDKYDFRLKPEMRSFGEVMVHIVAGNIYAAKVARGDSSAKWDELDASKYKTKSDIGALLEKNFA
;
A
#
# COMPACT_ATOMS: atom_id res chain seq x y z
N MET A 1 25.79 54.98 0.85
CA MET A 1 26.42 53.69 1.24
C MET A 1 25.50 52.71 2.00
N ARG A 2 24.38 53.12 2.62
CA ARG A 2 23.48 52.20 3.37
C ARG A 2 22.45 51.40 2.54
N ARG A 3 22.29 51.68 1.24
CA ARG A 3 21.33 50.98 0.36
C ARG A 3 21.91 49.78 -0.40
N ALA A 4 23.24 49.65 -0.45
CA ALA A 4 23.92 48.52 -1.10
C ALA A 4 24.01 47.27 -0.21
N GLY A 5 24.00 47.44 1.12
CA GLY A 5 24.08 46.31 2.07
C GLY A 5 22.80 45.46 2.18
N LEU A 6 21.64 46.04 1.87
CA LEU A 6 20.35 45.33 1.98
C LEU A 6 20.10 44.41 0.77
N ALA A 7 20.65 44.72 -0.41
CA ALA A 7 20.47 43.92 -1.62
C ALA A 7 21.30 42.62 -1.59
N VAL A 8 22.45 42.61 -0.93
CA VAL A 8 23.33 41.42 -0.81
C VAL A 8 22.76 40.41 0.19
N ALA A 9 22.10 40.86 1.25
CA ALA A 9 21.50 39.98 2.26
C ALA A 9 20.30 39.18 1.73
N VAL A 10 19.53 39.73 0.79
CA VAL A 10 18.35 39.06 0.20
C VAL A 10 18.77 37.96 -0.80
N LEU A 11 19.86 38.15 -1.55
CA LEU A 11 20.34 37.15 -2.52
C LEU A 11 20.98 35.92 -1.84
N LEU A 12 21.62 36.09 -0.68
CA LEU A 12 22.21 34.97 0.08
C LEU A 12 21.16 34.14 0.84
N GLY A 13 20.01 34.73 1.19
CA GLY A 13 18.89 34.00 1.81
C GLY A 13 18.17 33.05 0.83
N PHE A 14 18.05 33.42 -0.44
CA PHE A 14 17.39 32.57 -1.45
C PHE A 14 18.21 31.35 -1.87
N ALA A 15 19.54 31.46 -1.93
CA ALA A 15 20.40 30.32 -2.27
C ALA A 15 20.37 29.20 -1.22
N GLY A 16 20.24 29.55 0.06
CA GLY A 16 20.15 28.59 1.17
C GLY A 16 18.84 27.79 1.18
N VAL A 17 17.73 28.38 0.71
CA VAL A 17 16.42 27.71 0.68
C VAL A 17 16.31 26.75 -0.51
N VAL A 18 16.95 27.05 -1.64
CA VAL A 18 16.92 26.17 -2.83
C VAL A 18 17.79 24.92 -2.64
N ALA A 19 18.88 25.00 -1.88
CA ALA A 19 19.74 23.85 -1.58
C ALA A 19 19.17 22.91 -0.49
N ALA A 20 18.18 23.35 0.29
CA ALA A 20 17.71 22.63 1.49
C ALA A 20 16.57 21.63 1.27
N GLN A 21 16.10 21.36 0.04
CA GLN A 21 14.88 20.56 -0.12
C GLN A 21 14.81 19.61 -1.32
N GLN A 22 15.93 19.11 -1.82
CA GLN A 22 15.91 17.92 -2.70
C GLN A 22 16.12 16.66 -1.86
N ARG A 23 15.02 16.03 -1.44
CA ARG A 23 15.09 14.66 -0.89
C ARG A 23 15.69 13.77 -1.98
N PRO A 24 16.62 12.87 -1.64
CA PRO A 24 17.16 11.93 -2.62
C PRO A 24 16.02 11.13 -3.25
N ALA A 25 16.15 10.84 -4.54
CA ALA A 25 15.19 10.01 -5.24
C ALA A 25 15.08 8.63 -4.53
N PRO A 26 13.88 8.05 -4.44
CA PRO A 26 13.72 6.75 -3.81
C PRO A 26 14.50 5.68 -4.58
N THR A 27 15.15 4.78 -3.83
CA THR A 27 15.73 3.58 -4.42
C THR A 27 14.63 2.69 -5.02
N PRO A 28 14.96 1.74 -5.90
CA PRO A 28 13.98 0.80 -6.43
C PRO A 28 13.18 0.07 -5.33
N ALA A 29 13.83 -0.34 -4.25
CA ALA A 29 13.16 -0.99 -3.11
C ALA A 29 12.20 -0.04 -2.37
N GLN A 30 12.58 1.23 -2.19
CA GLN A 30 11.71 2.24 -1.60
C GLN A 30 10.50 2.52 -2.49
N SER A 31 10.70 2.62 -3.80
CA SER A 31 9.63 2.82 -4.77
C SER A 31 8.63 1.66 -4.80
N VAL A 32 9.12 0.41 -4.82
CA VAL A 32 8.25 -0.77 -4.77
C VAL A 32 7.47 -0.81 -3.45
N ARG A 33 8.14 -0.63 -2.30
CA ARG A 33 7.47 -0.60 -1.00
C ARG A 33 6.40 0.49 -0.93
N GLY A 34 6.71 1.70 -1.40
CA GLY A 34 5.78 2.81 -1.43
C GLY A 34 4.55 2.52 -2.31
N ASN A 35 4.75 1.83 -3.44
CA ASN A 35 3.65 1.45 -4.31
C ASN A 35 2.72 0.42 -3.66
N PHE A 36 3.28 -0.62 -3.03
CA PHE A 36 2.49 -1.60 -2.28
C PHE A 36 1.70 -0.93 -1.15
N ALA A 37 2.36 -0.12 -0.31
CA ALA A 37 1.69 0.59 0.78
C ALA A 37 0.53 1.49 0.30
N ASN A 38 0.69 2.14 -0.86
CA ASN A 38 -0.36 2.97 -1.45
C ASN A 38 -1.55 2.13 -1.97
N ILE A 39 -1.28 0.99 -2.61
CA ILE A 39 -2.32 0.08 -3.12
C ILE A 39 -3.07 -0.57 -1.95
N ASP A 40 -2.33 -1.05 -0.95
CA ASP A 40 -2.85 -1.70 0.25
C ASP A 40 -3.78 -0.74 1.04
N ALA A 41 -3.39 0.52 1.18
CA ALA A 41 -4.25 1.53 1.81
C ALA A 41 -5.59 1.72 1.07
N LYS A 42 -5.56 1.77 -0.26
CA LYS A 42 -6.78 1.91 -1.08
C LYS A 42 -7.67 0.67 -1.03
N LEU A 43 -7.05 -0.51 -1.00
CA LEU A 43 -7.79 -1.77 -0.86
C LEU A 43 -8.47 -1.87 0.51
N LEU A 44 -7.77 -1.46 1.58
CA LEU A 44 -8.33 -1.41 2.92
C LEU A 44 -9.48 -0.40 3.02
N GLU A 45 -9.32 0.78 2.43
CA GLU A 45 -10.38 1.79 2.35
C GLU A 45 -11.59 1.25 1.58
N MET A 46 -11.38 0.67 0.40
CA MET A 46 -12.44 0.06 -0.40
C MET A 46 -13.16 -1.04 0.35
N ALA A 47 -12.46 -1.94 1.05
CA ALA A 47 -13.08 -2.96 1.88
C ALA A 47 -13.94 -2.32 2.99
N LYS A 48 -13.43 -1.30 3.68
CA LYS A 48 -14.18 -0.60 4.72
C LYS A 48 -15.42 0.14 4.19
N ASP A 49 -15.39 0.62 2.95
CA ASP A 49 -16.51 1.33 2.34
C ASP A 49 -17.55 0.39 1.68
N PHE A 50 -17.12 -0.75 1.14
CA PHE A 50 -17.99 -1.64 0.37
C PHE A 50 -19.19 -2.15 1.20
N PRO A 51 -20.41 -2.26 0.62
CA PRO A 51 -21.59 -2.72 1.35
C PRO A 51 -21.40 -4.13 1.89
N GLU A 52 -21.68 -4.33 3.19
CA GLU A 52 -21.46 -5.60 3.87
C GLU A 52 -22.25 -6.76 3.24
N ASP A 53 -23.51 -6.50 2.87
CA ASP A 53 -24.41 -7.44 2.21
C ASP A 53 -23.97 -7.80 0.77
N LYS A 54 -22.93 -7.14 0.25
CA LYS A 54 -22.40 -7.37 -1.10
C LYS A 54 -21.02 -8.02 -1.12
N TYR A 55 -20.48 -8.45 0.01
CA TYR A 55 -19.18 -9.13 0.03
C TYR A 55 -19.17 -10.43 -0.78
N ASP A 56 -20.33 -11.08 -0.94
CA ASP A 56 -20.51 -12.26 -1.80
C ASP A 56 -20.85 -11.92 -3.26
N PHE A 57 -20.88 -10.63 -3.63
CA PHE A 57 -21.14 -10.19 -4.99
C PHE A 57 -20.12 -10.79 -5.95
N ARG A 58 -20.64 -11.36 -7.04
CA ARG A 58 -19.89 -11.96 -8.15
C ARG A 58 -20.33 -11.32 -9.45
N LEU A 59 -19.37 -10.96 -10.30
CA LEU A 59 -19.67 -10.49 -11.65
C LEU A 59 -20.25 -11.63 -12.52
N LYS A 60 -19.75 -12.85 -12.33
CA LYS A 60 -20.29 -14.09 -12.91
C LYS A 60 -20.19 -15.23 -11.89
N PRO A 61 -21.07 -16.25 -11.93
CA PRO A 61 -21.11 -17.32 -10.92
C PRO A 61 -19.77 -18.03 -10.69
N GLU A 62 -18.97 -18.20 -11.73
CA GLU A 62 -17.67 -18.89 -11.70
C GLU A 62 -16.52 -18.03 -11.16
N MET A 63 -16.71 -16.73 -10.99
CA MET A 63 -15.68 -15.81 -10.51
C MET A 63 -15.61 -15.78 -8.99
N ARG A 64 -14.47 -15.33 -8.47
CA ARG A 64 -14.34 -14.98 -7.06
C ARG A 64 -15.30 -13.84 -6.71
N SER A 65 -15.90 -13.90 -5.52
CA SER A 65 -16.63 -12.77 -4.97
C SER A 65 -15.69 -11.62 -4.62
N PHE A 66 -16.25 -10.43 -4.36
CA PHE A 66 -15.49 -9.30 -3.82
C PHE A 66 -14.67 -9.70 -2.58
N GLY A 67 -15.30 -10.36 -1.60
CA GLY A 67 -14.62 -10.80 -0.38
C GLY A 67 -13.52 -11.83 -0.64
N GLU A 68 -13.76 -12.79 -1.54
CA GLU A 68 -12.77 -13.78 -1.93
C GLU A 68 -11.56 -13.16 -2.64
N VAL A 69 -11.76 -12.09 -3.41
CA VAL A 69 -10.65 -11.33 -4.01
C VAL A 69 -9.80 -10.65 -2.94
N MET A 70 -10.41 -10.09 -1.88
CA MET A 70 -9.63 -9.49 -0.78
C MET A 70 -8.75 -10.52 -0.07
N VAL A 71 -9.27 -11.72 0.20
CA VAL A 71 -8.48 -12.80 0.78
C VAL A 71 -7.37 -13.26 -0.18
N HIS A 72 -7.66 -13.34 -1.48
CA HIS A 72 -6.69 -13.70 -2.51
C HIS A 72 -5.50 -12.71 -2.56
N ILE A 73 -5.76 -11.41 -2.42
CA ILE A 73 -4.69 -10.40 -2.36
C ILE A 73 -3.74 -10.67 -1.19
N VAL A 74 -4.29 -10.93 0.00
CA VAL A 74 -3.49 -11.26 1.19
C VAL A 74 -2.69 -12.54 1.00
N ALA A 75 -3.30 -13.57 0.41
CA ALA A 75 -2.59 -14.81 0.08
C ALA A 75 -1.41 -14.57 -0.87
N GLY A 76 -1.58 -13.68 -1.86
CA GLY A 76 -0.52 -13.25 -2.77
C GLY A 76 0.64 -12.56 -2.05
N ASN A 77 0.35 -11.65 -1.12
CA ASN A 77 1.36 -10.99 -0.31
C ASN A 77 2.16 -11.98 0.56
N ILE A 78 1.47 -12.94 1.19
CA ILE A 78 2.13 -13.99 1.99
C ILE A 78 3.04 -14.86 1.11
N TYR A 79 2.53 -15.29 -0.05
CA TYR A 79 3.31 -16.05 -1.02
C TYR A 79 4.58 -15.30 -1.44
N ALA A 80 4.45 -14.04 -1.88
CA ALA A 80 5.58 -13.23 -2.31
C ALA A 80 6.62 -13.05 -1.20
N ALA A 81 6.17 -12.83 0.04
CA ALA A 81 7.06 -12.72 1.20
C ALA A 81 7.79 -14.04 1.54
N LYS A 82 7.16 -15.20 1.31
CA LYS A 82 7.81 -16.51 1.48
C LYS A 82 8.85 -16.76 0.38
N VAL A 83 8.49 -16.52 -0.87
CA VAL A 83 9.40 -16.66 -2.03
C VAL A 83 10.63 -15.76 -1.85
N ALA A 84 10.44 -14.50 -1.46
CA ALA A 84 11.54 -13.57 -1.22
C ALA A 84 12.48 -14.01 -0.09
N ARG A 85 12.01 -14.85 0.85
CA ARG A 85 12.80 -15.44 1.92
C ARG A 85 13.41 -16.80 1.57
N GLY A 86 13.19 -17.30 0.35
CA GLY A 86 13.66 -18.61 -0.09
C GLY A 86 12.92 -19.79 0.56
N ASP A 87 11.71 -19.57 1.06
CA ASP A 87 10.90 -20.62 1.68
C ASP A 87 10.29 -21.54 0.62
N SER A 88 10.74 -22.79 0.59
CA SER A 88 10.27 -23.83 -0.35
C SER A 88 8.84 -24.30 -0.09
N SER A 89 8.24 -23.93 1.05
CA SER A 89 6.84 -24.21 1.37
C SER A 89 5.86 -23.17 0.81
N ALA A 90 6.35 -22.14 0.12
CA ALA A 90 5.52 -21.10 -0.47
C ALA A 90 4.47 -21.70 -1.42
N LYS A 91 3.19 -21.49 -1.10
CA LYS A 91 2.06 -21.91 -1.92
C LYS A 91 1.24 -20.71 -2.34
N TRP A 92 0.90 -20.68 -3.61
CA TRP A 92 -0.08 -19.75 -4.12
C TRP A 92 -1.43 -20.05 -3.47
N ASP A 93 -2.20 -19.02 -3.11
CA ASP A 93 -3.53 -19.14 -2.50
C ASP A 93 -3.58 -20.01 -1.22
N GLU A 94 -2.60 -19.87 -0.31
CA GLU A 94 -2.56 -20.66 0.93
C GLU A 94 -3.64 -20.33 1.97
N LEU A 95 -4.37 -19.22 1.78
CA LEU A 95 -5.50 -18.87 2.63
C LEU A 95 -6.79 -19.46 2.10
N ASP A 96 -7.53 -20.12 2.99
CA ASP A 96 -8.88 -20.59 2.72
C ASP A 96 -9.88 -19.45 2.91
N ALA A 97 -10.39 -18.91 1.80
CA ALA A 97 -11.35 -17.81 1.79
C ALA A 97 -12.66 -18.14 2.53
N SER A 98 -13.05 -19.42 2.64
CA SER A 98 -14.27 -19.82 3.35
C SER A 98 -14.22 -19.53 4.86
N LYS A 99 -13.03 -19.24 5.40
CA LYS A 99 -12.79 -18.86 6.80
C LYS A 99 -13.02 -17.36 7.08
N TYR A 100 -13.21 -16.53 6.06
CA TYR A 100 -13.37 -15.09 6.19
C TYR A 100 -14.70 -14.68 5.54
N LYS A 101 -15.77 -14.69 6.33
CA LYS A 101 -17.13 -14.53 5.80
C LYS A 101 -17.68 -13.13 5.95
N THR A 102 -17.24 -12.40 6.98
CA THR A 102 -17.77 -11.08 7.27
C THR A 102 -16.83 -9.99 6.77
N LYS A 103 -17.40 -8.81 6.51
CA LYS A 103 -16.65 -7.57 6.27
C LYS A 103 -15.61 -7.32 7.36
N SER A 104 -15.97 -7.59 8.62
CA SER A 104 -15.08 -7.44 9.77
C SER A 104 -13.90 -8.42 9.73
N ASP A 105 -14.14 -9.70 9.44
CA ASP A 105 -13.07 -10.72 9.36
C ASP A 105 -12.06 -10.38 8.28
N ILE A 106 -12.57 -9.98 7.11
CA ILE A 106 -11.73 -9.60 5.97
C ILE A 106 -10.99 -8.30 6.27
N GLY A 107 -11.66 -7.30 6.85
CA GLY A 107 -11.02 -6.04 7.26
C GLY A 107 -9.86 -6.28 8.23
N ALA A 108 -10.06 -7.11 9.25
CA ALA A 108 -9.01 -7.47 10.20
C ALA A 108 -7.85 -8.24 9.54
N LEU A 109 -8.15 -9.13 8.58
CA LEU A 109 -7.13 -9.83 7.80
C LEU A 109 -6.27 -8.86 6.98
N LEU A 110 -6.91 -7.90 6.30
CA LEU A 110 -6.23 -6.87 5.51
C LEU A 110 -5.33 -6.01 6.41
N GLU A 111 -5.84 -5.50 7.53
CA GLU A 111 -5.07 -4.68 8.47
C GLU A 111 -3.84 -5.42 9.00
N LYS A 112 -3.98 -6.71 9.31
CA LYS A 112 -2.86 -7.53 9.76
C LYS A 112 -1.79 -7.73 8.69
N ASN A 113 -2.17 -7.79 7.41
CA ASN A 113 -1.24 -8.07 6.32
C ASN A 113 -0.57 -6.82 5.76
N PHE A 114 -1.27 -5.68 5.79
CA PHE A 114 -0.80 -4.41 5.22
C PHE A 114 0.03 -3.57 6.21
N ALA A 115 0.05 -3.96 7.49
CA ALA A 115 0.85 -3.33 8.55
C ALA A 115 2.33 -3.75 8.52
#